data_AF-A0ABD5VV62-F1
#
_entry.id   AF-A0ABD5VV62-F1
#
_cell.length_a   1.000
_cell.length_b   1.000
_cell.length_c   1.000
_cell.angle_alpha   90.00
_cell.angle_beta   90.00
_cell.angle_gamma   90.00
#
_symmetry.space_group_name_H-M   'P 1'
#
loop_
_entity.id
_entity.type
_entity.pdbx_description
1 polymer ?
#
loop_
_entity_poly.entity_id
_entity_poly.type
_entity_poly.pdbx_seq_one_letter_code
_entity_poly.pdbx_strand_id
1 'polypeptide(L)'
;MKAATASRTSYTIMDGTEHETTVHVYDSGNRGLTTFVIGGMHGDETSGYLAADEIATWSVTTGKLVVIPRANVEAIQAGVRGVGYDLNRQFPRPAVTAHTRSPRPSGTRSSGTTPTGGSTCTPRTASTSPVTAASGRRCSPPGPPRPAVTARTPWTTSTPSSA
;
A
#
# COMPACT_ATOMS: atom_id res chain seq x y z
N MET A 1 1.94 18.76 35.93
CA MET A 1 2.29 18.60 34.50
C MET A 1 1.18 19.25 33.69
N LYS A 2 1.50 20.14 32.74
CA LYS A 2 0.48 20.82 31.91
C LYS A 2 -0.09 19.80 30.93
N ALA A 3 -1.41 19.60 30.94
CA ALA A 3 -2.04 18.73 29.94
C ALA A 3 -1.71 19.27 28.55
N ALA A 4 -1.10 18.42 27.72
CA ALA A 4 -0.90 18.76 26.33
C ALA A 4 -2.25 18.76 25.62
N THR A 5 -2.58 19.85 24.93
CA THR A 5 -3.85 19.98 24.21
C THR A 5 -3.67 19.46 22.80
N ALA A 6 -4.38 18.38 22.46
CA ALA A 6 -4.42 17.90 21.09
C ALA A 6 -5.15 18.91 20.18
N SER A 7 -4.72 19.01 18.94
CA SER A 7 -5.33 19.88 17.94
C SER A 7 -5.45 19.19 16.59
N ARG A 8 -6.51 19.53 15.84
CA ARG A 8 -6.72 19.11 14.46
C ARG A 8 -6.94 20.36 13.62
N THR A 9 -6.18 20.49 12.54
CA THR A 9 -6.28 21.60 11.60
C THR A 9 -6.18 21.07 10.18
N SER A 10 -6.67 21.87 9.23
CA SER A 10 -6.51 21.60 7.81
C SER A 10 -6.26 22.90 7.08
N TYR A 11 -5.47 22.84 6.02
CA TYR A 11 -5.22 23.98 5.14
C TYR A 11 -5.00 23.48 3.71
N THR A 12 -5.28 24.36 2.77
CA THR A 12 -5.13 24.08 1.35
C THR A 12 -3.72 24.46 0.87
N ILE A 13 -3.18 23.69 -0.06
CA ILE A 13 -1.98 24.05 -0.83
C ILE A 13 -2.36 24.22 -2.30
N MET A 14 -1.70 25.15 -2.97
CA MET A 14 -2.00 25.54 -4.36
C MET A 14 -3.47 25.97 -4.56
N ASP A 15 -3.99 26.72 -3.58
CA ASP A 15 -5.35 27.28 -3.56
C ASP A 15 -5.65 28.06 -4.85
N GLY A 16 -6.82 27.80 -5.43
CA GLY A 16 -7.27 28.43 -6.68
C GLY A 16 -6.66 27.84 -7.97
N THR A 17 -5.97 26.70 -7.90
CA THR A 17 -5.42 26.00 -9.08
C THR A 17 -6.07 24.63 -9.28
N GLU A 18 -5.87 24.02 -10.45
CA GLU A 18 -6.33 22.64 -10.73
C GLU A 18 -5.61 21.57 -9.89
N HIS A 19 -4.51 21.94 -9.23
CA HIS A 19 -3.71 21.09 -8.35
C HIS A 19 -4.03 21.32 -6.86
N GLU A 20 -5.05 22.12 -6.56
CA GLU A 20 -5.48 22.41 -5.20
C GLU A 20 -5.71 21.13 -4.40
N THR A 21 -5.07 21.01 -3.24
CA THR A 21 -5.28 19.85 -2.35
C THR A 21 -5.21 20.25 -0.88
N THR A 22 -5.91 19.49 -0.04
CA THR A 22 -5.99 19.74 1.39
C THR A 22 -4.96 18.92 2.16
N VAL A 23 -4.24 19.59 3.05
CA VAL A 23 -3.39 18.99 4.07
C VAL A 23 -4.17 18.88 5.37
N HIS A 24 -4.20 17.70 5.96
CA HIS A 24 -4.77 17.46 7.29
C HIS A 24 -3.65 17.28 8.30
N VAL A 25 -3.74 17.98 9.44
CA VAL A 25 -2.77 17.90 10.52
C VAL A 25 -3.47 17.56 11.81
N TYR A 26 -2.98 16.51 12.48
CA TYR A 26 -3.32 16.19 13.85
C TYR A 26 -2.04 16.28 14.70
N ASP A 27 -2.07 17.11 15.73
CA ASP A 27 -1.02 17.21 16.74
C ASP A 27 -1.55 16.68 18.07
N SER A 28 -0.91 15.65 18.64
CA SER A 28 -1.35 15.13 19.94
C SER A 28 -0.99 16.04 21.12
N GLY A 29 -0.12 17.03 20.90
CA GLY A 29 0.48 17.88 21.92
C GLY A 29 1.57 17.18 22.73
N ASN A 30 1.70 15.86 22.62
CA ASN A 30 2.74 15.09 23.29
C ASN A 30 3.97 15.00 22.39
N ARG A 31 5.17 15.25 22.95
CA ARG A 31 6.44 15.17 22.21
C ARG A 31 6.60 13.78 21.57
N GLY A 32 6.85 13.77 20.25
CA GLY A 32 7.01 12.55 19.46
C GLY A 32 7.45 12.84 18.03
N LEU A 33 7.61 11.78 17.24
CA LEU A 33 7.93 11.89 15.82
C LEU A 33 6.76 12.50 15.04
N THR A 34 7.08 13.08 13.88
CA THR A 34 6.07 13.47 12.89
C THR A 34 5.99 12.41 11.81
N THR A 35 4.80 11.85 11.62
CA THR A 35 4.49 10.93 10.52
C THR A 35 3.82 11.71 9.40
N PHE A 36 4.34 11.56 8.19
CA PHE A 36 3.75 12.12 6.98
C PHE A 36 3.22 11.02 6.09
N VAL A 37 1.95 11.12 5.70
CA VAL A 37 1.28 10.18 4.80
C VAL A 37 0.80 10.94 3.57
N ILE A 38 1.18 10.47 2.40
CA ILE A 38 0.75 11.04 1.12
C ILE A 38 0.15 9.94 0.26
N GLY A 39 -1.05 10.21 -0.26
CA GLY A 39 -1.78 9.33 -1.19
C GLY A 39 -2.03 10.03 -2.52
N GLY A 40 -2.41 9.26 -3.53
CA GLY A 40 -2.90 9.82 -4.80
C GLY A 40 -1.83 10.51 -5.63
N MET A 41 -0.59 10.01 -5.59
CA MET A 41 0.49 10.45 -6.47
C MET A 41 0.19 10.13 -7.93
N HIS A 42 -0.44 8.98 -8.17
CA HIS A 42 -1.07 8.62 -9.44
C HIS A 42 -2.58 8.47 -9.22
N GLY A 43 -3.38 8.94 -10.17
CA GLY A 43 -4.84 8.94 -10.04
C GLY A 43 -5.51 7.61 -10.30
N ASP A 44 -4.84 6.70 -11.00
CA ASP A 44 -5.29 5.32 -11.25
C ASP A 44 -4.94 4.34 -10.10
N GLU A 45 -4.23 4.80 -9.06
CA GLU A 45 -3.84 4.00 -7.90
C GLU A 45 -4.84 4.17 -6.73
N THR A 46 -6.10 3.78 -6.97
CA THR A 46 -7.25 4.08 -6.10
C THR A 46 -7.08 3.74 -4.61
N SER A 47 -6.54 2.56 -4.31
CA SER A 47 -6.42 2.11 -2.91
C SER A 47 -5.56 3.04 -2.05
N GLY A 48 -4.57 3.71 -2.65
CA GLY A 48 -3.64 4.57 -1.93
C GLY A 48 -4.29 5.84 -1.39
N TYR A 49 -5.00 6.59 -2.24
CA TYR A 49 -5.65 7.83 -1.78
C TYR A 49 -6.88 7.57 -0.91
N LEU A 50 -7.61 6.46 -1.11
CA LEU A 50 -8.72 6.09 -0.22
C LEU A 50 -8.25 5.71 1.19
N ALA A 51 -7.15 4.96 1.30
CA ALA A 51 -6.55 4.68 2.60
C ALA A 51 -6.04 5.96 3.28
N ALA A 52 -5.46 6.87 2.51
CA ALA A 52 -5.02 8.16 3.05
C ALA A 52 -6.20 9.06 3.47
N ASP A 53 -7.34 9.01 2.78
CA ASP A 53 -8.58 9.67 3.18
C ASP A 53 -9.04 9.15 4.56
N GLU A 54 -8.99 7.83 4.78
CA GLU A 54 -9.31 7.23 6.09
C GLU A 54 -8.31 7.68 7.16
N ILE A 55 -7.00 7.62 6.88
CA ILE A 55 -5.93 8.00 7.81
C ILE A 55 -6.03 9.46 8.22
N ALA A 56 -6.49 10.36 7.34
CA ALA A 56 -6.69 11.78 7.66
C ALA A 56 -7.72 11.98 8.81
N THR A 57 -8.58 10.99 9.06
CA THR A 57 -9.55 11.00 10.17
C THR A 57 -8.98 10.46 11.48
N TRP A 58 -7.77 9.89 11.48
CA TRP A 58 -7.16 9.28 12.66
C TRP A 58 -6.66 10.30 13.68
N SER A 59 -6.63 9.88 14.94
CA SER A 59 -6.01 10.60 16.05
C SER A 59 -4.77 9.83 16.50
N VAL A 60 -3.67 10.53 16.77
CA VAL A 60 -2.45 9.91 17.30
C VAL A 60 -2.29 10.23 18.79
N THR A 61 -1.71 9.30 19.55
CA THR A 61 -1.46 9.46 20.99
C THR A 61 -0.21 10.28 21.27
N THR A 62 0.83 10.15 20.43
CA THR A 62 2.13 10.80 20.60
C THR A 62 2.65 11.34 19.26
N GLY A 63 3.18 12.56 19.26
CA GLY A 63 3.72 13.21 18.07
C GLY A 63 2.66 13.85 17.18
N LYS A 64 2.94 13.90 15.88
CA LYS A 64 2.14 14.61 14.88
C LYS A 64 1.87 13.72 13.68
N LEU A 65 0.67 13.77 13.15
CA LEU A 65 0.28 13.13 11.89
C LEU A 65 -0.08 14.23 10.88
N VAL A 66 0.58 14.21 9.72
CA VAL A 66 0.31 15.10 8.60
C VAL A 66 -0.08 14.23 7.40
N VAL A 67 -1.22 14.50 6.78
CA VAL A 67 -1.79 13.67 5.72
C VAL A 67 -2.17 14.54 4.52
N ILE A 68 -1.75 14.12 3.33
CA ILE A 68 -2.25 14.65 2.05
C ILE A 68 -2.89 13.48 1.29
N PRO A 69 -4.22 13.31 1.36
CA PRO A 69 -4.86 12.14 0.81
C PRO A 69 -4.82 12.08 -0.72
N ARG A 70 -4.98 13.23 -1.37
CA ARG A 70 -5.16 13.36 -2.82
C ARG A 70 -4.13 14.31 -3.39
N ALA A 71 -2.89 13.84 -3.55
CA ALA A 71 -1.78 14.68 -3.98
C ALA A 71 -1.94 15.19 -5.43
N ASN A 72 -2.53 14.39 -6.32
CA ASN A 72 -2.78 14.76 -7.72
C ASN A 72 -4.28 14.75 -8.02
N VAL A 73 -4.99 15.79 -7.58
CA VAL A 73 -6.46 15.87 -7.67
C VAL A 73 -6.96 15.73 -9.10
N GLU A 74 -6.31 16.41 -10.05
CA GLU A 74 -6.63 16.33 -11.48
C GLU A 74 -6.53 14.90 -12.02
N ALA A 75 -5.41 14.21 -11.76
CA ALA A 75 -5.22 12.83 -12.21
C ALA A 75 -6.22 11.86 -11.56
N ILE A 76 -6.53 12.06 -10.28
CA ILE A 76 -7.54 11.26 -9.54
C ILE A 76 -8.92 11.45 -10.17
N GLN A 77 -9.32 12.69 -10.47
CA GLN A 77 -10.60 12.98 -11.11
C GLN A 77 -10.70 12.34 -12.50
N ALA A 78 -9.58 12.34 -13.24
CA ALA A 78 -9.49 11.70 -14.55
C ALA A 78 -9.31 10.16 -14.50
N GLY A 79 -8.99 9.58 -13.33
CA GLY A 79 -8.74 8.15 -13.17
C GLY A 79 -7.52 7.64 -13.96
N VAL A 80 -6.50 8.49 -14.13
CA VAL A 80 -5.29 8.17 -14.91
C VAL A 80 -4.03 8.35 -14.06
N ARG A 81 -2.92 7.79 -14.52
CA ARG A 81 -1.62 7.89 -13.84
C ARG A 81 -1.17 9.34 -13.57
N GLY A 82 -1.43 10.25 -14.50
CA GLY A 82 -1.08 11.66 -14.43
C GLY A 82 -1.59 12.40 -15.67
N VAL A 83 -1.85 13.70 -15.55
CA VAL A 83 -2.27 14.53 -16.68
C VAL A 83 -1.06 15.35 -17.13
N GLY A 84 -0.54 15.05 -18.33
CA GLY A 84 0.65 15.72 -18.88
C GLY A 84 2.00 15.36 -18.24
N TYR A 85 2.03 14.94 -16.96
CA TYR A 85 3.25 14.58 -16.24
C TYR A 85 3.04 13.47 -15.19
N ASP A 86 4.11 12.76 -14.84
CA ASP A 86 4.16 11.83 -13.70
C ASP A 86 4.63 12.61 -12.45
N LEU A 87 3.73 12.83 -11.49
CA LEU A 87 4.03 13.60 -10.27
C LEU A 87 5.16 12.93 -9.46
N ASN A 88 5.25 11.60 -9.47
CA ASN A 88 6.32 10.85 -8.82
C ASN A 88 7.66 10.90 -9.59
N ARG A 89 7.81 11.81 -10.56
CA ARG A 89 9.07 12.14 -11.22
C ARG A 89 9.45 13.63 -11.08
N GLN A 90 8.64 14.41 -10.38
CA GLN A 90 8.85 15.86 -10.21
C GLN A 90 9.58 16.23 -8.92
N PHE A 91 9.96 15.23 -8.10
CA PHE A 91 10.73 15.50 -6.89
C PHE A 91 12.13 16.05 -7.22
N PRO A 92 12.56 17.15 -6.57
CA PRO A 92 13.91 17.68 -6.75
C PRO A 92 14.95 16.61 -6.48
N ARG A 93 15.90 16.47 -7.42
CA ARG A 93 17.07 15.63 -7.19
C ARG A 93 18.08 16.44 -6.36
N PRO A 94 18.69 15.84 -5.33
CA PRO A 94 19.84 16.45 -4.67
C PRO A 94 20.90 16.79 -5.73
N ALA A 95 21.59 17.91 -5.56
CA ALA A 95 22.81 18.16 -6.31
C ALA A 95 23.75 16.96 -6.11
N VAL A 96 24.12 16.31 -7.20
CA VAL A 96 25.07 15.19 -7.14
C VAL A 96 26.44 15.76 -6.79
N THR A 97 26.79 15.80 -5.50
CA THR A 97 28.20 15.63 -5.13
C THR A 97 28.52 14.20 -5.49
N ALA A 98 29.36 13.99 -6.50
CA ALA A 98 29.72 12.66 -6.97
C ALA A 98 30.28 11.82 -5.80
N HIS A 99 29.42 11.02 -5.16
CA HIS A 99 29.89 9.92 -4.34
C HIS A 99 30.36 8.85 -5.32
N THR A 100 31.68 8.68 -5.41
CA THR A 100 32.33 7.57 -6.11
C THR A 100 31.65 6.28 -5.67
N ARG A 101 30.73 5.75 -6.49
CA ARG A 101 30.18 4.42 -6.28
C ARG A 101 31.32 3.45 -6.53
N SER A 102 31.75 2.73 -5.48
CA SER A 102 32.62 1.56 -5.69
C SER A 102 31.99 0.66 -6.76
N PRO A 103 32.77 0.16 -7.74
CA PRO A 103 32.25 -0.72 -8.76
C PRO A 103 31.59 -1.93 -8.11
N ARG A 104 30.37 -2.25 -8.56
CA ARG A 104 29.73 -3.53 -8.22
C ARG A 104 30.62 -4.64 -8.79
N PRO A 105 31.09 -5.61 -8.00
CA PRO A 105 31.89 -6.71 -8.54
C PRO A 105 31.04 -7.45 -9.57
N SER A 106 31.56 -7.53 -10.80
CA SER A 106 30.98 -8.30 -11.89
C SER A 106 31.11 -9.78 -11.55
N GLY A 107 30.10 -10.33 -10.88
CA GLY A 107 29.98 -11.78 -10.75
C GLY A 107 29.75 -12.39 -12.13
N THR A 108 30.72 -13.12 -12.64
CA THR A 108 30.60 -13.93 -13.85
C THR A 108 29.52 -14.97 -13.61
N ARG A 109 28.42 -14.91 -14.34
CA ARG A 109 27.34 -15.89 -14.25
C ARG A 109 27.79 -17.15 -15.01
N SER A 110 28.31 -18.14 -14.29
CA SER A 110 28.60 -19.46 -14.88
C SER A 110 27.29 -20.10 -15.35
N SER A 111 27.17 -20.27 -16.66
CA SER A 111 26.11 -21.06 -17.31
C SER A 111 26.31 -22.54 -16.95
N GLY A 112 25.63 -23.00 -15.90
CA GLY A 112 25.53 -24.43 -15.57
C GLY A 112 24.55 -25.12 -16.51
N THR A 113 25.03 -26.10 -17.26
CA THR A 113 24.24 -27.02 -18.07
C THR A 113 23.35 -27.90 -17.18
N THR A 114 22.05 -27.92 -17.46
CA THR A 114 21.07 -28.84 -16.84
C THR A 114 21.43 -30.30 -17.16
N PRO A 115 21.61 -31.19 -16.17
CA PRO A 115 21.66 -32.62 -16.45
C PRO A 115 20.23 -33.17 -16.54
N THR A 116 19.88 -33.70 -17.70
CA THR A 116 18.69 -34.52 -17.93
C THR A 116 18.91 -35.88 -17.25
N GLY A 117 18.49 -36.00 -15.98
CA GLY A 117 18.51 -37.24 -15.22
C GLY A 117 17.10 -37.65 -14.80
N GLY A 118 16.50 -38.59 -15.52
CA GLY A 118 15.21 -39.18 -15.18
C GLY A 118 15.28 -39.91 -13.83
N SER A 119 14.39 -39.54 -12.91
CA SER A 119 14.24 -40.21 -11.62
C SER A 119 13.14 -41.26 -11.73
N THR A 120 13.52 -42.53 -11.86
CA THR A 120 12.66 -43.67 -11.57
C THR A 120 12.67 -43.90 -10.05
N CYS A 121 11.53 -43.66 -9.40
CA CYS A 121 11.33 -44.03 -7.99
C CYS A 121 10.99 -45.52 -7.89
N THR A 122 11.90 -46.32 -7.36
CA THR A 122 11.63 -47.68 -6.87
C THR A 122 11.04 -47.62 -5.45
N PRO A 123 10.01 -48.42 -5.12
CA PRO A 123 9.47 -48.46 -3.77
C PRO A 123 10.39 -49.26 -2.84
N ARG A 124 10.65 -48.71 -1.65
CA ARG A 124 11.40 -49.35 -0.57
C ARG A 124 10.48 -50.27 0.22
N THR A 125 10.88 -51.53 0.36
CA THR A 125 10.21 -52.59 1.11
C THR A 125 9.95 -52.18 2.57
N ALA A 126 8.72 -52.44 3.04
CA ALA A 126 8.29 -52.18 4.41
C ALA A 126 9.00 -53.13 5.40
N SER A 127 9.59 -52.55 6.45
CA SER A 127 10.04 -53.28 7.64
C SER A 127 9.02 -53.06 8.75
N THR A 128 8.51 -54.17 9.27
CA THR A 128 7.44 -54.27 10.26
C THR A 128 8.02 -54.04 11.67
N SER A 129 7.60 -52.98 12.38
CA SER A 129 7.36 -52.95 13.84
C SER A 129 6.84 -51.57 14.31
N PRO A 130 6.09 -51.47 15.42
CA PRO A 130 5.05 -50.46 15.55
C PRO A 130 5.26 -49.43 16.69
N VAL A 131 4.47 -48.33 16.61
CA VAL A 131 4.07 -47.37 17.68
C VAL A 131 5.19 -46.38 18.11
N THR A 132 5.11 -45.04 18.06
CA THR A 132 4.01 -44.05 18.14
C THR A 132 4.37 -42.74 17.40
N ALA A 133 3.33 -42.12 16.84
CA ALA A 133 3.19 -40.85 16.10
C ALA A 133 4.18 -39.70 16.35
N ALA A 134 4.77 -39.20 15.26
CA ALA A 134 5.26 -37.83 15.11
C ALA A 134 4.23 -36.99 14.34
N SER A 135 3.84 -35.85 14.90
CA SER A 135 2.99 -34.84 14.29
C SER A 135 3.72 -34.11 13.16
N GLY A 136 3.58 -34.62 11.93
CA GLY A 136 3.98 -33.94 10.70
C GLY A 136 2.83 -33.09 10.14
N ARG A 137 3.06 -31.79 9.94
CA ARG A 137 2.12 -30.84 9.32
C ARG A 137 1.74 -31.34 7.92
N ARG A 138 0.46 -31.57 7.66
CA ARG A 138 -0.06 -31.83 6.31
C ARG A 138 -0.24 -30.50 5.59
N CYS A 139 0.28 -30.40 4.37
CA CYS A 139 -0.10 -29.33 3.45
C CYS A 139 -1.54 -29.62 2.96
N SER A 140 -2.44 -28.67 3.16
CA SER A 140 -3.80 -28.75 2.62
C SER A 140 -3.79 -28.42 1.12
N PRO A 141 -4.61 -29.10 0.30
CA PRO A 141 -4.78 -28.74 -1.11
C PRO A 141 -5.52 -27.39 -1.23
N PRO A 142 -5.33 -26.66 -2.36
CA PRO A 142 -6.03 -25.41 -2.60
C PRO A 142 -7.54 -25.64 -2.69
N GLY A 143 -8.31 -24.74 -2.08
CA GLY A 143 -9.77 -24.78 -2.07
C GLY A 143 -10.38 -24.53 -3.46
N PRO A 144 -11.66 -24.91 -3.67
CA PRO A 144 -12.34 -24.73 -4.95
C PRO A 144 -12.48 -23.23 -5.31
N PRO A 145 -12.59 -22.90 -6.61
CA PRO A 145 -12.77 -21.52 -7.05
C PRO A 145 -14.08 -20.94 -6.51
N ARG A 146 -14.04 -19.66 -6.12
CA ARG A 146 -15.18 -18.90 -5.61
C ARG A 146 -16.24 -18.71 -6.72
N PRO A 147 -17.54 -18.82 -6.43
CA PRO A 147 -18.58 -18.50 -7.39
C PRO A 147 -18.53 -17.01 -7.77
N ALA A 148 -18.82 -16.72 -9.03
CA ALA A 148 -18.90 -15.36 -9.57
C ALA A 148 -19.98 -14.55 -8.85
N VAL A 149 -19.64 -13.32 -8.47
CA VAL A 149 -20.58 -12.36 -7.87
C VAL A 149 -21.50 -11.86 -8.99
N THR A 150 -22.76 -12.29 -8.99
CA THR A 150 -23.82 -11.67 -9.78
C THR A 150 -24.14 -10.28 -9.24
N ALA A 151 -24.20 -9.30 -10.14
CA ALA A 151 -24.51 -7.91 -9.82
C ALA A 151 -25.85 -7.80 -9.07
N ARG A 152 -25.83 -7.12 -7.93
CA ARG A 152 -27.04 -6.76 -7.18
C ARG A 152 -27.80 -5.67 -7.95
N THR A 153 -29.10 -5.87 -8.07
CA THR A 153 -30.09 -4.93 -8.62
C THR A 153 -30.04 -3.58 -7.91
N PRO A 154 -30.20 -2.44 -8.62
CA PRO A 154 -30.23 -1.12 -7.98
C PRO A 154 -31.45 -0.95 -7.07
N TRP A 155 -31.24 -0.22 -5.97
CA TRP A 155 -32.26 0.13 -4.99
C TRP A 155 -33.24 1.16 -5.58
N THR A 156 -34.54 0.88 -5.45
CA THR A 156 -35.61 1.86 -5.67
C THR A 156 -35.72 2.76 -4.44
N THR A 157 -35.53 4.06 -4.62
CA THR A 157 -35.84 5.08 -3.62
C THR A 157 -37.35 5.36 -3.62
N SER A 158 -38.02 5.01 -2.54
CA SER A 158 -39.37 5.49 -2.24
C SER A 158 -39.28 6.78 -1.43
N THR A 159 -39.76 7.88 -2.00
CA THR A 159 -39.93 9.18 -1.34
C THR A 159 -41.10 9.12 -0.35
N PRO A 160 -40.99 9.60 0.90
CA PRO A 160 -42.16 9.83 1.73
C PRO A 160 -42.83 11.17 1.37
N SER A 161 -44.11 11.10 1.05
CA SER A 161 -45.01 12.25 0.89
C SER A 161 -45.30 12.88 2.25
N SER A 162 -45.21 14.21 2.32
CA SER A 162 -45.62 15.02 3.48
C SER A 162 -47.11 14.89 3.77
N ALA A 163 -47.44 14.82 5.06
CA ALA A 163 -48.69 15.27 5.67
C ALA A 163 -48.40 15.60 7.14
#